data_AF-A0A7C6WVY4-F1
#
_entry.id   AF-A0A7C6WVY4-F1
#
_cell.length_a   1.000
_cell.length_b   1.000
_cell.length_c   1.000
_cell.angle_alpha   90.00
_cell.angle_beta   90.00
_cell.angle_gamma   90.00
#
_symmetry.space_group_name_H-M   'P 1'
#
loop_
_entity.id
_entity.type
_entity.pdbx_description
1 polymer ?
#
loop_
_entity_poly.entity_id
_entity_poly.type
_entity_poly.pdbx_seq_one_letter_code
_entity_poly.pdbx_strand_id
1 'polypeptide(L)'
;MAHKASYDQIDLESITLHSSTTEEDLLNQILKLIEREFNDFENLTLRPTKSGYSSICFFNVPKMRLRKIFGEHYILIPGHFSDLVEKNKIENKKQADDWFRIPVSNDYFDDTLQSLIYDIYEYCYRRYSDDRFDCCSHYLECSDNKKCLYEGNKLSRACSYRYTMQEGRIYYGKNRNIE
;
A
#
# COMPACT_ATOMS: atom_id res chain seq x y z
N MET A 1 -7.50 -20.58 -31.89
CA MET A 1 -6.29 -19.76 -32.09
C MET A 1 -6.54 -18.44 -31.38
N ALA A 2 -6.13 -18.34 -30.11
CA ALA A 2 -6.26 -17.14 -29.31
C ALA A 2 -4.89 -16.46 -29.25
N HIS A 3 -4.80 -15.25 -29.76
CA HIS A 3 -3.59 -14.44 -29.80
C HIS A 3 -3.11 -14.16 -28.37
N LYS A 4 -1.91 -14.64 -28.05
CA LYS A 4 -1.04 -14.09 -27.00
C LYS A 4 -0.78 -12.62 -27.38
N ALA A 5 -1.33 -11.67 -26.62
CA ALA A 5 -0.85 -10.29 -26.69
C ALA A 5 0.49 -10.22 -25.96
N SER A 6 1.52 -9.79 -26.68
CA SER A 6 2.89 -9.62 -26.25
C SER A 6 2.97 -8.54 -25.17
N TYR A 7 3.61 -8.88 -24.06
CA TYR A 7 3.81 -8.03 -22.88
C TYR A 7 5.10 -7.21 -23.05
N ASP A 8 5.13 -6.34 -24.04
CA ASP A 8 6.24 -5.41 -24.27
C ASP A 8 5.64 -4.07 -24.68
N GLN A 9 6.14 -2.98 -24.07
CA GLN A 9 5.69 -1.58 -24.16
C GLN A 9 4.63 -1.15 -23.11
N ILE A 10 5.04 -1.14 -21.84
CA ILE A 10 4.60 -0.04 -20.96
C ILE A 10 5.53 1.13 -21.28
N ASP A 11 4.95 2.20 -21.82
CA ASP A 11 5.65 3.41 -22.22
C ASP A 11 5.99 4.23 -20.96
N LEU A 12 7.22 4.02 -20.45
CA LEU A 12 7.81 4.69 -19.29
C LEU A 12 7.93 6.22 -19.46
N GLU A 13 7.65 6.76 -20.65
CA GLU A 13 7.77 8.18 -20.98
C GLU A 13 6.56 9.05 -20.59
N SER A 14 5.49 8.47 -20.06
CA SER A 14 4.32 9.26 -19.61
C SER A 14 4.42 9.80 -18.17
N ILE A 15 5.52 9.54 -17.46
CA ILE A 15 5.80 10.14 -16.15
C ILE A 15 6.56 11.45 -16.39
N THR A 16 5.88 12.58 -16.24
CA THR A 16 6.51 13.90 -16.39
C THR A 16 7.51 14.14 -15.24
N LEU A 17 8.80 13.97 -15.53
CA LEU A 17 9.90 13.90 -14.57
C LEU A 17 10.64 15.23 -14.37
N HIS A 18 10.64 15.71 -13.13
CA HIS A 18 11.60 16.70 -12.61
C HIS A 18 12.05 16.29 -11.18
N SER A 19 12.50 15.05 -11.03
CA SER A 19 13.08 14.51 -9.79
C SER A 19 14.59 14.26 -9.95
N SER A 20 15.34 14.26 -8.85
CA SER A 20 16.73 13.79 -8.84
C SER A 20 16.76 12.27 -8.93
N THR A 21 17.73 11.69 -9.65
CA THR A 21 17.88 10.24 -9.91
C THR A 21 17.61 9.34 -8.70
N THR A 22 18.04 9.76 -7.50
CA THR A 22 17.80 8.99 -6.26
C THR A 22 16.34 8.91 -5.81
N GLU A 23 15.53 9.94 -6.04
CA GLU A 23 14.10 9.89 -5.69
C GLU A 23 13.33 8.94 -6.60
N GLU A 24 13.74 8.87 -7.87
CA GLU A 24 13.22 7.92 -8.85
C GLU A 24 13.63 6.49 -8.48
N ASP A 25 14.88 6.27 -8.06
CA ASP A 25 15.34 4.96 -7.59
C ASP A 25 14.51 4.45 -6.40
N LEU A 26 14.22 5.32 -5.44
CA LEU A 26 13.40 4.99 -4.28
C LEU A 26 11.93 4.74 -4.67
N LEU A 27 11.37 5.51 -5.59
CA LEU A 27 10.04 5.24 -6.14
C LEU A 27 10.00 3.88 -6.86
N ASN A 28 11.01 3.59 -7.68
CA ASN A 28 11.14 2.32 -8.40
C ASN A 28 11.26 1.14 -7.45
N GLN A 29 11.90 1.30 -6.30
CA GLN A 29 11.90 0.28 -5.24
C GLN A 29 10.49 0.05 -4.69
N ILE A 30 9.74 1.10 -4.37
CA ILE A 30 8.33 0.97 -3.93
C ILE A 30 7.50 0.28 -5.02
N LEU A 31 7.66 0.68 -6.29
CA LEU A 31 6.94 0.08 -7.41
C LEU A 31 7.20 -1.42 -7.52
N LYS A 32 8.46 -1.85 -7.48
CA LYS A 32 8.83 -3.27 -7.51
C LYS A 32 8.26 -4.04 -6.32
N LEU A 33 8.21 -3.42 -5.14
CA LEU A 33 7.60 -4.04 -3.95
C LEU A 33 6.11 -4.26 -4.14
N ILE A 34 5.38 -3.25 -4.63
CA ILE A 34 3.94 -3.33 -4.85
C ILE A 34 3.61 -4.27 -6.00
N GLU A 35 4.38 -4.24 -7.09
CA GLU A 35 4.24 -5.17 -8.21
C GLU A 35 4.39 -6.61 -7.73
N ARG A 36 5.46 -6.90 -6.97
CA ARG A 36 5.74 -8.25 -6.48
C ARG A 36 4.65 -8.81 -5.56
N GLU A 37 4.09 -7.97 -4.67
CA GLU A 37 3.13 -8.42 -3.65
C GLU A 37 1.67 -8.34 -4.13
N PHE A 38 1.32 -7.29 -4.88
CA PHE A 38 -0.06 -6.96 -5.24
C PHE A 38 -0.36 -7.12 -6.73
N ASN A 39 0.66 -7.28 -7.58
CA ASN A 39 0.53 -7.29 -9.04
C ASN A 39 -0.20 -6.01 -9.53
N ASP A 40 0.23 -4.86 -9.02
CA ASP A 40 -0.32 -3.54 -9.31
C ASP A 40 0.83 -2.55 -9.56
N PHE A 41 0.79 -1.87 -10.71
CA PHE A 41 1.78 -0.88 -11.13
C PHE A 41 1.16 0.48 -11.48
N GLU A 42 -0.17 0.57 -11.58
CA GLU A 42 -0.88 1.75 -12.08
C GLU A 42 -1.26 2.71 -10.94
N ASN A 43 -1.40 2.17 -9.74
CA ASN A 43 -1.91 2.93 -8.58
C ASN A 43 -0.81 3.58 -7.73
N LEU A 44 0.41 3.74 -8.27
CA LEU A 44 1.53 4.39 -7.60
C LEU A 44 2.09 5.54 -8.43
N THR A 45 2.13 6.75 -7.86
CA THR A 45 2.74 7.92 -8.51
C THR A 45 3.58 8.76 -7.56
N LEU A 46 4.61 9.41 -8.09
CA LEU A 46 5.38 10.42 -7.37
C LEU A 46 4.95 11.81 -7.84
N ARG A 47 4.62 12.70 -6.91
CA ARG A 47 4.24 14.09 -7.17
C ARG A 47 5.22 15.05 -6.52
N PRO A 48 6.21 15.58 -7.26
CA PRO A 48 7.15 16.58 -6.76
C PRO A 48 6.42 17.83 -6.24
N THR A 49 6.94 18.43 -5.18
CA THR A 49 6.40 19.68 -4.62
C THR A 49 7.44 20.78 -4.59
N LYS A 50 6.98 22.04 -4.68
CA LYS A 50 7.87 23.22 -4.56
C LYS A 50 8.52 23.35 -3.17
N SER A 51 8.02 22.64 -2.18
CA SER A 51 8.45 22.65 -0.79
C SER A 51 9.63 21.71 -0.47
N GLY A 52 10.30 21.16 -1.48
CA GLY A 52 11.51 20.33 -1.29
C GLY A 52 11.22 18.92 -0.78
N TYR A 53 10.05 18.39 -1.12
CA TYR A 53 9.70 16.97 -0.95
C TYR A 53 8.87 16.49 -2.14
N SER A 54 8.85 15.18 -2.34
CA SER A 54 8.01 14.52 -3.33
C SER A 54 6.94 13.68 -2.62
N SER A 55 5.68 13.79 -3.04
CA SER A 55 4.58 13.01 -2.45
C SER A 55 4.48 11.66 -3.13
N ILE A 56 4.56 10.58 -2.36
CA ILE A 56 4.26 9.24 -2.83
C ILE A 56 2.75 9.04 -2.70
N CYS A 57 2.12 8.74 -3.82
CA CYS A 57 0.68 8.66 -3.93
C CYS A 57 0.26 7.22 -4.24
N PHE A 58 -0.71 6.74 -3.48
CA PHE A 58 -1.43 5.51 -3.81
C PHE A 58 -2.84 5.86 -4.27
N PHE A 59 -3.31 5.28 -5.37
CA PHE A 59 -4.63 5.56 -5.97
C PHE A 59 -4.88 7.07 -6.18
N ASN A 60 -3.87 7.79 -6.67
CA ASN A 60 -3.90 9.26 -6.83
C ASN A 60 -4.18 10.06 -5.54
N VAL A 61 -3.96 9.48 -4.36
CA VAL A 61 -4.03 10.16 -3.06
C VAL A 61 -2.64 10.21 -2.42
N PRO A 62 -2.14 11.38 -1.98
CA PRO A 62 -0.85 11.46 -1.29
C PRO A 62 -0.92 10.75 0.07
N LYS A 63 0.01 9.82 0.31
CA LYS A 63 0.02 8.98 1.53
C LYS A 63 1.33 8.97 2.28
N MET A 64 2.44 9.17 1.57
CA MET A 64 3.76 9.29 2.16
C MET A 64 4.50 10.42 1.46
N ARG A 65 5.62 10.86 2.02
CA ARG A 65 6.50 11.82 1.34
C ARG A 65 7.91 11.29 1.35
N LEU A 66 8.62 11.51 0.25
CA LEU A 66 10.05 11.36 0.17
C LEU A 66 10.69 12.73 0.33
N ARG A 67 11.68 12.83 1.22
CA ARG A 67 12.38 14.08 1.50
C ARG A 67 13.86 13.85 1.76
N LYS A 68 14.70 14.72 1.22
CA LYS A 68 16.12 14.80 1.56
C LYS A 68 16.37 15.85 2.63
N ILE A 69 17.08 15.49 3.71
CA ILE A 69 17.42 16.38 4.82
C ILE A 69 18.89 16.16 5.18
N PHE A 70 19.71 17.21 5.06
CA PHE A 70 21.15 17.18 5.35
C PHE A 70 21.93 16.04 4.65
N GLY A 71 21.54 15.68 3.42
CA GLY A 71 22.17 14.62 2.65
C GLY A 71 21.49 13.25 2.76
N GLU A 72 20.75 13.01 3.84
CA GLU A 72 20.04 11.76 4.12
C GLU A 72 18.62 11.77 3.54
N HIS A 73 18.15 10.61 3.07
CA HIS A 73 16.78 10.45 2.58
C HIS A 73 15.86 9.90 3.67
N TYR A 74 14.63 10.37 3.66
CA TYR A 74 13.59 9.96 4.59
C TYR A 74 12.29 9.69 3.87
N ILE A 75 11.62 8.61 4.26
CA ILE A 75 10.19 8.45 4.02
C ILE A 75 9.46 9.02 5.24
N LEU A 76 8.57 9.98 4.99
CA LEU A 76 7.71 10.58 6.00
C LEU A 76 6.33 9.93 5.93
N ILE A 77 5.88 9.39 7.05
CA ILE A 77 4.58 8.74 7.22
C ILE A 77 3.67 9.63 8.09
N PRO A 78 2.47 9.97 7.63
CA PRO A 78 1.51 10.75 8.42
C PRO A 78 1.12 10.07 9.75
N GLY A 79 0.80 10.87 10.77
CA GLY A 79 0.45 10.41 12.12
C GLY A 79 -0.79 9.51 12.21
N HIS A 80 -1.73 9.64 11.27
CA HIS A 80 -2.90 8.76 11.20
C HIS A 80 -2.56 7.30 10.80
N PHE A 81 -1.30 7.00 10.49
CA PHE A 81 -0.78 5.64 10.33
C PHE A 81 0.05 5.17 11.54
N SER A 82 -0.05 5.84 12.69
CA SER A 82 0.63 5.47 13.94
C SER A 82 0.47 3.99 14.30
N ASP A 83 -0.76 3.46 14.25
CA ASP A 83 -1.03 2.04 14.52
C ASP A 83 -0.24 1.10 13.59
N LEU A 84 -0.07 1.47 12.31
CA LEU A 84 0.70 0.66 11.35
C LEU A 84 2.21 0.78 11.60
N VAL A 85 2.69 1.98 11.95
CA VAL A 85 4.09 2.20 12.31
C VAL A 85 4.46 1.39 13.55
N GLU A 86 3.59 1.37 14.56
CA GLU A 86 3.75 0.60 15.80
C GLU A 86 3.66 -0.90 15.55
N LYS A 87 2.66 -1.36 14.77
CA LYS A 87 2.49 -2.77 14.38
C LYS A 87 3.76 -3.32 13.71
N ASN A 88 4.36 -2.56 12.81
CA ASN A 88 5.55 -2.96 12.06
C ASN A 88 6.87 -2.72 12.82
N LYS A 89 6.81 -2.17 14.04
CA LYS A 89 7.97 -1.94 14.92
C LYS A 89 9.07 -1.11 14.25
N ILE A 90 8.66 -0.13 13.45
CA ILE A 90 9.59 0.69 12.67
C ILE A 90 10.35 1.65 13.56
N GLU A 91 11.67 1.65 13.45
CA GLU A 91 12.51 2.70 14.01
C GLU A 91 12.21 4.02 13.31
N ASN A 92 11.81 5.02 14.10
CA ASN A 92 11.42 6.32 13.57
C ASN A 92 11.86 7.43 14.52
N LYS A 93 12.06 8.62 13.96
CA LYS A 93 12.21 9.85 14.73
C LYS A 93 10.85 10.55 14.77
N LYS A 94 10.09 10.36 15.86
CA LYS A 94 8.82 11.08 16.08
C LYS A 94 9.11 12.57 16.35
N GLN A 95 8.46 13.45 15.59
CA GLN A 95 8.54 14.90 15.79
C GLN A 95 7.16 15.51 16.13
N ALA A 96 7.16 16.78 16.52
CA ALA A 96 5.98 17.56 16.90
C ALA A 96 5.03 17.84 15.72
N ASP A 97 5.43 17.55 14.48
CA ASP A 97 4.72 17.87 13.24
C ASP A 97 3.71 16.80 12.77
N ASP A 98 3.42 15.77 13.59
CA ASP A 98 2.53 14.64 13.28
C ASP A 98 3.01 13.77 12.09
N TRP A 99 4.33 13.72 11.86
CA TRP A 99 4.95 12.82 10.89
C TRP A 99 6.00 11.93 11.55
N PHE A 100 5.98 10.65 11.19
CA PHE A 100 7.07 9.72 11.48
C PHE A 100 8.12 9.84 10.38
N ARG A 101 9.39 10.01 10.77
CA ARG A 101 10.52 10.05 9.83
C ARG A 101 11.27 8.74 9.87
N ILE A 102 11.23 8.02 8.77
CA ILE A 102 11.91 6.74 8.60
C ILE A 102 13.14 7.01 7.71
N PRO A 103 14.37 6.85 8.23
CA PRO A 103 15.56 6.98 7.41
C PRO A 103 15.57 5.87 6.35
N VAL A 104 15.94 6.21 5.12
CA VAL A 104 16.06 5.23 4.04
C VAL A 104 17.40 5.33 3.35
N SER A 105 18.01 4.17 3.11
CA SER A 105 19.18 4.05 2.25
C SER A 105 18.73 3.91 0.79
N ASN A 106 19.61 4.22 -0.15
CA ASN A 106 19.32 4.05 -1.58
C ASN A 106 19.35 2.59 -2.01
N ASP A 107 19.97 1.70 -1.23
CA ASP A 107 20.33 0.37 -1.70
C ASP A 107 19.19 -0.65 -1.52
N TYR A 108 18.46 -0.57 -0.41
CA TYR A 108 17.36 -1.49 -0.10
C TYR A 108 16.48 -0.98 1.05
N PHE A 109 15.19 -1.32 1.01
CA PHE A 109 14.29 -1.24 2.16
C PHE A 109 14.31 -2.54 2.94
N ASP A 110 14.59 -2.49 4.23
CA ASP A 110 14.50 -3.68 5.08
C ASP A 110 13.06 -4.26 5.14
N ASP A 111 12.95 -5.47 5.68
CA ASP A 111 11.68 -6.20 5.75
C ASP A 111 10.61 -5.47 6.58
N THR A 112 11.03 -4.69 7.58
CA THR A 112 10.09 -3.92 8.40
C THR A 112 9.48 -2.77 7.60
N LEU A 113 10.29 -2.03 6.86
CA LEU A 113 9.82 -0.93 6.01
C LEU A 113 8.97 -1.46 4.85
N GLN A 114 9.35 -2.59 4.25
CA GLN A 114 8.51 -3.26 3.26
C GLN A 114 7.13 -3.61 3.81
N SER A 115 7.08 -4.23 5.00
CA SER A 115 5.83 -4.59 5.67
C SER A 115 4.94 -3.38 5.95
N LEU A 116 5.54 -2.27 6.39
CA LEU A 116 4.81 -1.02 6.58
C LEU A 116 4.25 -0.47 5.25
N ILE A 117 5.03 -0.47 4.18
CA ILE A 117 4.58 -0.03 2.85
C ILE A 117 3.41 -0.90 2.37
N TYR A 118 3.48 -2.22 2.58
CA TYR A 118 2.40 -3.15 2.25
C TYR A 118 1.12 -2.88 3.04
N ASP A 119 1.23 -2.66 4.35
CA ASP A 119 0.08 -2.33 5.20
C ASP A 119 -0.57 -1.00 4.79
N ILE A 120 0.23 0.03 4.48
CA ILE A 120 -0.28 1.32 3.99
C ILE A 120 -0.93 1.14 2.61
N TYR A 121 -0.35 0.33 1.73
CA TYR A 121 -0.91 0.04 0.42
C TYR A 121 -2.26 -0.68 0.54
N GLU A 122 -2.34 -1.75 1.34
CA GLU A 122 -3.59 -2.50 1.58
C GLU A 122 -4.67 -1.60 2.19
N TYR A 123 -4.30 -0.72 3.13
CA TYR A 123 -5.21 0.31 3.65
C TYR A 123 -5.77 1.20 2.52
N CYS A 124 -4.91 1.63 1.59
CA CYS A 124 -5.32 2.48 0.48
C CYS A 124 -6.16 1.73 -0.54
N TYR A 125 -5.78 0.50 -0.88
CA TYR A 125 -6.55 -0.39 -1.74
C TYR A 125 -7.97 -0.55 -1.20
N ARG A 126 -8.09 -0.88 0.10
CA ARG A 126 -9.38 -1.02 0.79
C ARG A 126 -10.23 0.24 0.77
N ARG A 127 -9.64 1.42 0.63
CA ARG A 127 -10.36 2.70 0.74
C ARG A 127 -10.63 3.37 -0.61
N TYR A 128 -9.77 3.17 -1.59
CA TYR A 128 -9.73 3.95 -2.83
C TYR A 128 -9.76 3.10 -4.11
N SER A 129 -9.56 1.78 -4.04
CA SER A 129 -9.63 0.94 -5.23
C SER A 129 -11.08 0.82 -5.74
N ASP A 130 -11.22 0.86 -7.07
CA ASP A 130 -12.49 0.63 -7.77
C ASP A 130 -12.80 -0.86 -7.96
N ASP A 131 -11.83 -1.75 -7.74
CA ASP A 131 -11.99 -3.21 -7.85
C ASP A 131 -12.79 -3.81 -6.69
N ARG A 132 -13.16 -3.01 -5.67
CA ARG A 132 -13.81 -3.48 -4.44
C ARG A 132 -15.20 -4.02 -4.69
N PHE A 133 -15.52 -5.11 -4.00
CA PHE A 133 -16.86 -5.70 -3.96
C PHE A 133 -17.20 -6.13 -2.54
N ASP A 134 -18.48 -6.44 -2.26
CA ASP A 134 -18.91 -6.81 -0.91
C ASP A 134 -18.45 -8.21 -0.52
N CYS A 135 -18.83 -9.23 -1.29
CA CYS A 135 -18.43 -10.61 -1.05
C CYS A 135 -18.34 -11.41 -2.36
N CYS A 136 -17.46 -12.42 -2.38
CA CYS A 136 -17.30 -13.39 -3.46
C CYS A 136 -18.32 -14.55 -3.38
N SER A 137 -19.48 -14.31 -2.76
CA SER A 137 -20.55 -15.29 -2.51
C SER A 137 -20.24 -16.43 -1.55
N HIS A 138 -19.05 -16.49 -0.95
CA HIS A 138 -18.68 -17.49 0.06
C HIS A 138 -18.74 -16.96 1.50
N TYR A 139 -19.66 -16.02 1.79
CA TYR A 139 -19.72 -15.36 3.09
C TYR A 139 -20.08 -16.32 4.22
N LEU A 140 -20.91 -17.34 3.97
CA LEU A 140 -21.30 -18.33 4.96
C LEU A 140 -20.11 -19.19 5.37
N GLU A 141 -19.38 -19.76 4.41
CA GLU A 141 -18.23 -20.61 4.68
C GLU A 141 -17.11 -19.81 5.35
N CYS A 142 -16.85 -18.59 4.88
CA CYS A 142 -15.86 -17.71 5.51
C CYS A 142 -16.27 -17.33 6.94
N SER A 143 -17.54 -17.01 7.16
CA SER A 143 -18.07 -16.67 8.49
C SER A 143 -17.96 -17.84 9.46
N ASP A 144 -18.36 -19.03 9.02
CA ASP A 144 -18.34 -20.24 9.84
C ASP A 144 -16.90 -20.61 10.25
N ASN A 145 -15.92 -20.25 9.44
CA ASN A 145 -14.49 -20.41 9.74
C ASN A 145 -13.84 -19.18 10.40
N LYS A 146 -14.59 -18.07 10.57
CA LYS A 146 -14.12 -16.77 11.07
C LYS A 146 -12.90 -16.21 10.32
N LYS A 147 -12.72 -16.58 9.05
CA LYS A 147 -11.61 -16.14 8.20
C LYS A 147 -11.99 -16.22 6.73
N CYS A 148 -11.30 -15.47 5.89
CA CYS A 148 -11.44 -15.65 4.45
C CYS A 148 -10.83 -17.00 4.04
N LEU A 149 -11.52 -17.77 3.20
CA LEU A 149 -11.03 -19.06 2.71
C LEU A 149 -10.17 -18.94 1.43
N TYR A 150 -10.06 -17.72 0.88
CA TYR A 150 -9.41 -17.44 -0.39
C TYR A 150 -8.24 -16.46 -0.24
N GLU A 151 -7.61 -16.41 0.93
CA GLU A 151 -6.51 -15.49 1.23
C GLU A 151 -5.35 -15.63 0.23
N GLY A 152 -4.67 -14.50 -0.04
CA GLY A 152 -3.50 -14.45 -0.90
C GLY A 152 -3.79 -14.27 -2.39
N ASN A 153 -5.05 -14.30 -2.82
CA ASN A 153 -5.41 -13.94 -4.20
C ASN A 153 -5.93 -12.49 -4.32
N LYS A 154 -5.82 -11.90 -5.52
CA LYS A 154 -6.27 -10.52 -5.81
C LYS A 154 -7.76 -10.31 -5.46
N LEU A 155 -8.60 -11.31 -5.72
CA LEU A 155 -10.03 -11.27 -5.40
C LEU A 155 -10.29 -11.09 -3.89
N SER A 156 -9.57 -11.79 -3.03
CA SER A 156 -9.75 -11.70 -1.58
C SER A 156 -9.40 -10.32 -1.03
N ARG A 157 -8.45 -9.62 -1.66
CA ARG A 157 -8.08 -8.24 -1.30
C ARG A 157 -9.17 -7.23 -1.66
N ALA A 158 -9.96 -7.49 -2.69
CA ALA A 158 -11.11 -6.68 -3.09
C ALA A 158 -12.39 -6.99 -2.31
N CYS A 159 -12.44 -8.08 -1.55
CA CYS A 159 -13.60 -8.50 -0.77
C CYS A 159 -13.75 -7.68 0.52
N SER A 160 -14.76 -6.82 0.59
CA SER A 160 -15.03 -5.97 1.77
C SER A 160 -15.40 -6.80 3.00
N TYR A 161 -16.12 -7.91 2.81
CA TYR A 161 -16.52 -8.81 3.90
C TYR A 161 -15.32 -9.45 4.62
N ARG A 162 -14.20 -9.72 3.90
CA ARG A 162 -12.94 -10.19 4.52
C ARG A 162 -12.50 -9.23 5.63
N TYR A 163 -12.47 -7.94 5.34
CA TYR A 163 -12.03 -6.93 6.31
C TYR A 163 -13.00 -6.79 7.47
N THR A 164 -14.31 -6.83 7.20
CA THR A 164 -15.34 -6.81 8.26
C THR A 164 -15.17 -7.97 9.25
N MET A 165 -14.82 -9.17 8.76
CA MET A 165 -14.54 -10.33 9.61
C MET A 165 -13.21 -10.19 10.37
N GLN A 166 -12.16 -9.64 9.75
CA GLN A 166 -10.88 -9.38 10.42
C GLN A 166 -11.03 -8.36 11.56
N GLU A 167 -11.95 -7.40 11.40
CA GLU A 167 -12.32 -6.44 12.44
C GLU A 167 -13.29 -7.02 13.49
N GLY A 168 -13.70 -8.29 13.34
CA GLY A 168 -14.61 -8.97 14.28
C GLY A 168 -16.03 -8.40 14.32
N ARG A 169 -16.44 -7.64 13.29
CA ARG A 169 -17.68 -6.85 13.33
C ARG A 169 -18.93 -7.63 12.97
N ILE A 170 -18.91 -8.35 11.84
CA ILE A 170 -20.10 -9.04 11.31
C ILE A 170 -19.73 -10.46 10.94
N TYR A 171 -20.51 -11.39 11.47
CA TYR A 171 -20.52 -12.80 11.11
C TYR A 171 -21.95 -13.22 10.75
N TYR A 172 -22.05 -14.16 9.83
CA TYR A 172 -23.26 -14.90 9.44
C TYR A 172 -23.16 -16.38 9.87
N GLY A 173 -24.19 -17.17 9.54
CA GLY A 173 -24.17 -18.62 9.78
C GLY A 173 -24.12 -18.96 11.27
N LYS A 174 -23.32 -19.98 11.63
CA LYS A 174 -23.24 -20.48 13.02
C LYS A 174 -22.59 -19.49 13.99
N ASN A 175 -21.85 -18.51 13.46
CA ASN A 175 -21.15 -17.49 14.23
C ASN A 175 -21.89 -16.13 14.22
N ARG A 176 -23.15 -16.07 13.75
CA ARG A 176 -23.91 -14.82 13.63
C ARG A 176 -23.88 -14.00 14.93
N ASN A 177 -23.50 -12.73 14.82
CA ASN A 177 -23.29 -11.81 15.95
C ASN A 177 -24.10 -10.50 15.83
N ILE A 178 -25.07 -10.45 14.92
CA ILE A 178 -26.03 -9.36 14.78
C ILE A 178 -27.41 -9.90 15.17
N GLU A 179 -28.03 -9.31 16.18
CA GLU A 179 -29.41 -9.60 16.60
C GLU A 179 -30.42 -9.00 15.61
#